data_AF-A0AAJ2SVR8-F1
#
_entry.id   AF-A0AAJ2SVR8-F1
#
_cell.length_a   1.000
_cell.length_b   1.000
_cell.length_c   1.000
_cell.angle_alpha   90.00
_cell.angle_beta   90.00
_cell.angle_gamma   90.00
#
_symmetry.space_group_name_H-M   'P 1'
#
loop_
_entity.id
_entity.type
_entity.pdbx_description
1 polymer ?
#
loop_
_entity_poly.entity_id
_entity_poly.type
_entity_poly.pdbx_seq_one_letter_code
_entity_poly.pdbx_strand_id
1 'polypeptide(L)'
;TLLAEGISHSYIGEVNGEATFNFEVYWATSDMLGDYYDVLPSDYGTHLFIAPTDKQKKFPSLITRSIVEWLFMQPEVGRLVGEG
;
A
#
# COMPACT_ATOMS: atom_id res chain seq x y z
N THR A 1 -10.42 11.63 -4.75
CA THR A 1 -9.90 10.47 -5.47
C THR A 1 -8.53 10.14 -4.92
N LEU A 2 -8.24 8.88 -4.65
CA LEU A 2 -7.02 8.41 -3.97
C LEU A 2 -5.70 8.82 -4.67
N LEU A 3 -5.81 9.23 -5.94
CA LEU A 3 -4.71 9.34 -6.89
C LEU A 3 -4.73 10.69 -7.64
N ALA A 4 -5.42 11.69 -7.11
CA ALA A 4 -5.69 12.91 -7.87
C ALA A 4 -4.43 13.72 -8.20
N GLU A 5 -3.38 13.67 -7.36
CA GLU A 5 -2.21 14.54 -7.50
C GLU A 5 -0.95 13.90 -6.87
N GLY A 6 -0.28 12.99 -7.58
CA GLY A 6 1.01 12.44 -7.14
C GLY A 6 1.39 11.11 -7.81
N ILE A 7 2.69 10.86 -7.98
CA ILE A 7 3.21 9.53 -8.37
C ILE A 7 3.01 8.53 -7.22
N SER A 8 3.02 9.02 -5.98
CA SER A 8 2.78 8.26 -4.76
C SER A 8 2.07 9.06 -3.67
N HIS A 9 1.43 8.35 -2.75
CA HIS A 9 0.76 8.88 -1.57
C HIS A 9 1.13 8.06 -0.34
N SER A 10 1.31 8.73 0.81
CA SER A 10 1.64 8.10 2.09
C SER A 10 0.53 8.29 3.09
N TYR A 11 0.24 7.25 3.87
CA TYR A 11 -0.86 7.18 4.81
C TYR A 11 -0.37 6.69 6.17
N ILE A 12 -0.96 7.22 7.24
CA ILE A 12 -0.82 6.69 8.60
C ILE A 12 -2.07 5.88 8.92
N GLY A 13 -1.87 4.64 9.38
CA GLY A 13 -2.92 3.75 9.80
C GLY A 13 -2.93 3.55 11.31
N GLU A 14 -4.13 3.51 11.87
CA GLU A 14 -4.37 3.32 13.30
C GLU A 14 -4.90 1.92 13.59
N VAL A 15 -4.47 1.35 14.72
CA VAL A 15 -5.07 0.17 15.32
C VAL A 15 -5.60 0.58 16.68
N ASN A 16 -6.91 0.42 16.91
CA ASN A 16 -7.57 0.85 18.14
C ASN A 16 -7.34 2.33 18.52
N GLY A 17 -7.25 3.22 17.53
CA GLY A 17 -7.02 4.65 17.73
C GLY A 17 -5.56 5.05 17.99
N GLU A 18 -4.61 4.12 17.86
CA GLU A 18 -3.18 4.39 17.97
C GLU A 18 -2.49 4.25 16.61
N ALA A 19 -1.74 5.29 16.20
CA ALA A 19 -0.93 5.26 14.98
C ALA A 19 0.10 4.12 15.04
N THR A 20 -0.08 3.11 14.20
CA THR A 20 0.61 1.81 14.32
C THR A 20 1.43 1.47 13.08
N PHE A 21 1.02 1.94 11.91
CA PHE A 21 1.70 1.65 10.66
C PHE A 21 1.64 2.85 9.73
N ASN A 22 2.59 2.92 8.80
CA ASN A 22 2.45 3.73 7.61
C ASN A 22 2.43 2.82 6.40
N PHE A 23 1.72 3.23 5.36
CA PHE A 23 1.80 2.57 4.08
C PHE A 23 1.79 3.58 2.95
N GLU A 24 2.44 3.20 1.86
CA GLU A 24 2.52 3.99 0.65
C GLU A 24 1.74 3.32 -0.46
N VAL A 25 1.20 4.13 -1.36
CA VAL A 25 0.52 3.69 -2.57
C VAL A 25 1.14 4.46 -3.72
N TYR A 26 1.66 3.75 -4.71
CA TYR A 26 2.32 4.37 -5.85
C TYR A 26 1.87 3.76 -7.16
N TRP A 27 1.93 4.54 -8.24
CA TRP A 27 1.58 4.05 -9.57
C TRP A 27 2.76 3.28 -10.16
N ALA A 28 2.59 1.98 -10.41
CA ALA A 28 3.70 1.12 -10.77
C ALA A 28 4.33 1.48 -12.12
N THR A 29 3.58 2.11 -13.04
CA THR A 29 4.10 2.60 -14.32
C THR A 29 5.05 3.79 -14.17
N SER A 30 5.10 4.42 -13.00
CA SER A 30 5.96 5.55 -12.67
C SER A 30 7.02 5.20 -11.64
N ASP A 31 7.13 3.92 -11.28
CA ASP A 31 8.12 3.38 -10.35
C ASP A 31 9.12 2.47 -11.09
N MET A 32 10.35 2.35 -10.60
CA MET A 32 11.37 1.51 -11.22
C MET A 32 10.98 0.02 -11.25
N LEU A 33 10.09 -0.42 -10.36
CA LEU A 33 9.53 -1.78 -10.38
C LEU A 33 8.88 -2.11 -11.72
N GLY A 34 8.31 -1.11 -12.41
CA GLY A 34 7.72 -1.25 -13.74
C GLY A 34 8.72 -1.73 -14.81
N ASP A 35 10.02 -1.57 -14.60
CA ASP A 35 11.05 -2.02 -15.54
C ASP A 35 11.31 -3.55 -15.48
N TYR A 36 10.76 -4.25 -14.48
CA TYR A 36 11.03 -5.66 -14.21
C TYR A 36 9.93 -6.62 -14.67
N TYR A 37 8.82 -6.13 -15.20
CA TYR A 37 7.69 -6.94 -15.69
C TYR A 37 6.81 -6.15 -16.67
N ASP A 38 5.86 -6.84 -17.33
CA ASP A 38 4.85 -6.17 -18.17
C ASP A 38 3.84 -5.41 -17.29
N VAL A 39 4.17 -4.16 -16.99
CA VAL A 39 3.38 -3.24 -16.17
C VAL A 39 2.15 -2.72 -16.92
N LEU A 40 1.02 -2.65 -16.22
CA LEU A 40 -0.26 -2.14 -16.74
C LEU A 40 -0.62 -0.80 -16.08
N PRO A 41 -1.38 0.08 -16.75
CA PRO A 41 -1.87 1.33 -16.16
C PRO A 41 -2.70 1.16 -14.88
N SER A 42 -3.26 -0.03 -14.66
CA SER A 42 -4.04 -0.39 -13.47
C SER A 42 -3.21 -1.02 -12.34
N ASP A 43 -1.89 -1.09 -12.51
CA ASP A 43 -0.98 -1.63 -11.50
C ASP A 43 -0.57 -0.56 -10.50
N TYR A 44 -0.81 -0.86 -9.24
CA TYR A 44 -0.38 -0.03 -8.12
C TYR A 44 0.51 -0.84 -7.19
N GLY A 45 1.56 -0.21 -6.68
CA GLY A 45 2.41 -0.81 -5.68
C GLY A 45 2.11 -0.28 -4.28
N THR A 46 2.55 -1.03 -3.27
CA THR A 46 2.44 -0.60 -1.88
C THR A 46 3.63 -1.02 -1.03
N HIS A 47 4.09 -0.11 -0.18
CA HIS A 47 5.01 -0.43 0.92
C HIS A 47 4.29 -0.32 2.25
N LEU A 48 4.71 -1.15 3.21
CA LEU A 48 4.15 -1.18 4.56
C LEU A 48 5.28 -1.18 5.58
N PHE A 49 5.20 -0.25 6.54
CA PHE A 49 6.03 -0.26 7.72
C PHE A 49 5.17 -0.27 8.98
N ILE A 50 5.49 -1.18 9.89
CA ILE A 50 4.76 -1.39 11.15
C ILE A 50 5.67 -0.96 12.30
N ALA A 51 5.27 0.09 13.02
CA ALA A 51 6.11 0.77 14.00
C ALA A 51 6.38 -0.03 15.29
N PRO A 52 5.40 -0.74 15.91
CA PRO A 52 5.66 -1.46 17.16
C PRO A 52 6.74 -2.53 17.01
N THR A 53 7.70 -2.56 17.93
CA THR A 53 8.70 -3.64 18.00
C THR A 53 8.18 -4.86 18.78
N ASP A 54 7.20 -4.64 19.67
CA ASP A 54 6.46 -5.70 20.36
C ASP A 54 5.65 -6.54 19.37
N LYS A 55 5.97 -7.83 19.29
CA LYS A 55 5.32 -8.79 18.38
C LYS A 55 3.81 -8.87 18.58
N GLN A 56 3.31 -8.69 19.79
CA GLN A 56 1.87 -8.78 20.08
C GLN A 56 1.09 -7.57 19.53
N LYS A 57 1.77 -6.47 19.23
CA LYS A 57 1.17 -5.23 18.73
C LYS A 57 1.34 -5.01 17.23
N LYS A 58 2.02 -5.92 16.51
CA LYS A 58 2.33 -5.74 15.08
C LYS A 58 1.17 -6.01 14.14
N PHE A 59 0.29 -6.97 14.45
CA PHE A 59 -0.87 -7.35 13.62
C PHE A 59 -0.65 -7.39 12.09
N PRO A 60 0.47 -7.92 11.57
CA PRO A 60 0.87 -7.71 10.17
C PRO A 60 -0.17 -8.21 9.18
N SER A 61 -0.69 -9.43 9.37
CA SER A 61 -1.69 -10.00 8.46
C SER A 61 -2.99 -9.22 8.44
N LEU A 62 -3.42 -8.67 9.58
CA LEU A 62 -4.65 -7.87 9.66
C LEU A 62 -4.46 -6.51 8.99
N ILE A 63 -3.32 -5.85 9.24
CA ILE A 63 -2.99 -4.58 8.63
C ILE A 63 -2.88 -4.73 7.10
N THR A 64 -2.10 -5.69 6.62
CA THR A 64 -1.94 -5.94 5.18
C THR A 64 -3.27 -6.25 4.52
N ARG A 65 -4.11 -7.09 5.14
CA ARG A 65 -5.45 -7.40 4.61
C ARG A 65 -6.31 -6.16 4.50
N SER A 66 -6.38 -5.32 5.53
CA SER A 66 -7.17 -4.09 5.51
C SER A 66 -6.72 -3.12 4.41
N ILE A 67 -5.40 -2.96 4.22
CA ILE A 67 -4.82 -2.13 3.15
C ILE A 67 -5.23 -2.67 1.78
N VAL A 68 -5.03 -3.98 1.55
CA VAL A 68 -5.34 -4.63 0.27
C VAL A 68 -6.82 -4.55 -0.06
N GLU A 69 -7.70 -4.85 0.91
CA GLU A 69 -9.15 -4.72 0.73
C GLU A 69 -9.53 -3.27 0.36
N TRP A 70 -8.96 -2.28 1.06
CA TRP A 70 -9.26 -0.86 0.79
C TRP A 70 -8.74 -0.36 -0.56
N LEU A 71 -7.57 -0.83 -1.00
CA LEU A 71 -7.02 -0.50 -2.31
C LEU A 71 -7.87 -1.10 -3.44
N PHE A 72 -8.33 -2.35 -3.32
CA PHE A 72 -9.19 -2.97 -4.32
C PHE A 72 -10.63 -2.41 -4.34
N MET A 73 -11.02 -1.59 -3.37
CA MET A 73 -12.26 -0.80 -3.48
C MET A 73 -12.13 0.36 -4.47
N GLN A 74 -10.90 0.73 -4.88
CA GLN A 74 -10.68 1.77 -5.88
C GLN A 74 -10.85 1.14 -7.28
N PRO A 75 -11.76 1.65 -8.13
CA PRO A 75 -12.03 1.06 -9.44
C PRO A 75 -10.82 1.09 -10.39
N GLU A 76 -9.84 1.96 -10.14
CA GLU A 76 -8.61 2.08 -10.93
C GLU A 76 -7.61 0.95 -10.64
N VAL A 77 -7.70 0.29 -9.49
CA VAL A 77 -6.75 -0.73 -9.04
C VAL A 77 -7.13 -2.09 -9.62
N GLY A 78 -6.46 -2.48 -10.70
CA GLY A 78 -6.64 -3.79 -11.35
C GLY A 78 -5.72 -4.87 -10.79
N ARG A 79 -4.54 -4.49 -10.29
CA ARG A 79 -3.57 -5.39 -9.68
C ARG A 79 -2.71 -4.62 -8.67
N LEU A 80 -2.43 -5.27 -7.54
CA LEU A 80 -1.46 -4.80 -6.56
C LEU A 80 -0.15 -5.57 -6.71
N VAL A 81 0.95 -4.83 -6.76
CA VAL A 81 2.31 -5.38 -6.79
C VAL A 81 3.05 -5.03 -5.51
N GLY A 82 3.98 -5.90 -5.13
CA GLY A 82 4.86 -5.68 -4.00
C GLY A 82 6.20 -6.35 -4.25
N GLU A 83 7.25 -5.69 -3.76
CA GLU A 83 8.64 -6.07 -3.88
C GLU A 83 9.26 -6.20 -2.48
N GLY A 84 10.15 -7.17 -2.29
CA GLY A 84 10.78 -7.48 -1.01
C GLY A 84 12.07 -8.26 -1.17
#